data_AF-A0A2A6FTW3-F1
#
_entry.id   AF-A0A2A6FTW3-F1
#
_cell.length_a   1.000
_cell.length_b   1.000
_cell.length_c   1.000
_cell.angle_alpha   90.00
_cell.angle_beta   90.00
_cell.angle_gamma   90.00
#
_symmetry.space_group_name_H-M   'P 1'
#
loop_
_entity.id
_entity.type
_entity.pdbx_description
1 polymer ?
#
loop_
_entity_poly.entity_id
_entity_poly.type
_entity_poly.pdbx_seq_one_letter_code
_entity_poly.pdbx_strand_id
1 'polypeptide(L)'
;MTGIPPDAQPAPRSHDLSVVGFPEQAASVEARVRKPANPDKPERLSFAAAWRCSRAARAEIQHRVGLRRAELERQFEASRAHFDEAQERIRERTGRDLIVAIIIGLALGGLVTVGLFCFKQWFFVLVAITAGLGSYELTIALRRVGIRIPLISTLGVTVLVITATQFWGSRGQLLSILGGLIIIVLCRAVQHLVWTPRGRVLDLTRDIAAACLVQFYVALLSSFAVLLTAKPHGEFWFFALITTVVAADTGAYGFGLLFGKHPMAPMISPKKSWEGGAGGLVSSVVVASLLMQFLLGYPWWIGLIFGVCVVLAATLGDLVESLLKRDIGIKDMSSLLPGHGGILDRVDSILPTSVVGYILFHLLR
;
A
#
# COMPACT_ATOMS: atom_id res chain seq x y z
N MET A 1 5.77 -41.66 -61.38
CA MET A 1 7.23 -41.73 -61.13
C MET A 1 7.41 -41.81 -59.61
N THR A 2 7.52 -42.99 -58.99
CA THR A 2 8.67 -43.95 -58.94
C THR A 2 9.82 -43.43 -58.05
N GLY A 3 10.22 -44.07 -56.94
CA GLY A 3 9.72 -45.22 -56.16
C GLY A 3 10.01 -45.00 -54.66
N ILE A 4 9.33 -45.58 -53.66
CA ILE A 4 9.15 -47.00 -53.26
C ILE A 4 10.39 -47.62 -52.56
N PRO A 5 10.28 -48.00 -51.25
CA PRO A 5 11.31 -48.67 -50.42
C PRO A 5 11.10 -50.22 -50.39
N PRO A 6 11.79 -51.02 -49.54
CA PRO A 6 11.60 -51.08 -48.06
C PRO A 6 12.94 -50.79 -47.31
N ASP A 7 13.38 -51.25 -46.12
CA ASP A 7 13.10 -52.37 -45.17
C ASP A 7 13.68 -51.99 -43.78
N ALA A 8 13.41 -52.63 -42.61
CA ALA A 8 12.42 -53.62 -42.18
C ALA A 8 12.20 -53.54 -40.64
N GLN A 9 11.06 -54.02 -40.13
CA GLN A 9 10.87 -54.35 -38.70
C GLN A 9 11.36 -55.80 -38.42
N PRO A 10 11.74 -56.17 -37.18
CA PRO A 10 10.74 -56.72 -36.25
C PRO A 10 10.98 -56.47 -34.74
N ALA A 11 9.88 -56.42 -33.98
CA ALA A 11 9.80 -57.02 -32.63
C ALA A 11 9.27 -58.47 -32.81
N PRO A 12 9.54 -59.47 -31.93
CA PRO A 12 9.06 -59.42 -30.53
C PRO A 12 9.84 -60.28 -29.50
N ARG A 13 9.23 -60.36 -28.29
CA ARG A 13 9.28 -61.44 -27.26
C ARG A 13 9.98 -61.12 -25.94
N SER A 14 9.31 -61.58 -24.89
CA SER A 14 9.76 -61.72 -23.51
C SER A 14 10.71 -62.89 -23.32
N HIS A 15 11.58 -62.82 -22.31
CA HIS A 15 11.86 -63.98 -21.47
C HIS A 15 12.11 -63.55 -20.02
N ASP A 16 11.90 -64.50 -19.11
CA ASP A 16 12.12 -64.44 -17.66
C ASP A 16 13.63 -64.56 -17.32
N LEU A 17 13.94 -64.71 -16.02
CA LEU A 17 15.24 -64.77 -15.31
C LEU A 17 15.51 -63.46 -14.52
N SER A 18 15.27 -63.35 -13.21
CA SER A 18 15.55 -64.20 -12.03
C SER A 18 16.98 -64.11 -11.50
N VAL A 19 17.10 -63.92 -10.17
CA VAL A 19 18.28 -64.20 -9.33
C VAL A 19 19.57 -63.43 -9.67
N VAL A 20 19.86 -62.39 -8.87
CA VAL A 20 21.25 -62.09 -8.48
C VAL A 20 21.49 -62.80 -7.15
N GLY A 21 22.31 -63.85 -7.16
CA GLY A 21 22.62 -64.66 -6.00
C GLY A 21 23.77 -64.10 -5.15
N PHE A 22 23.94 -64.70 -3.97
CA PHE A 22 25.09 -64.53 -3.09
C PHE A 22 26.40 -64.98 -3.76
N PRO A 23 27.55 -64.71 -3.13
CA PRO A 23 28.31 -65.86 -2.64
C PRO A 23 28.44 -65.91 -1.11
N GLU A 24 28.33 -67.12 -0.61
CA GLU A 24 28.52 -67.52 0.78
C GLU A 24 29.99 -67.90 1.03
N GLN A 25 30.58 -67.38 2.12
CA GLN A 25 31.80 -67.88 2.77
C GLN A 25 31.88 -67.23 4.16
N ALA A 26 31.47 -67.86 5.27
CA ALA A 26 31.84 -69.18 5.81
C ALA A 26 33.30 -69.24 6.32
N ALA A 27 33.54 -68.61 7.48
CA ALA A 27 34.78 -68.73 8.24
C ALA A 27 34.46 -68.88 9.75
N SER A 28 34.56 -70.12 10.24
CA SER A 28 34.27 -70.57 11.60
C SER A 28 35.07 -69.84 12.70
N VAL A 29 34.40 -69.44 13.79
CA VAL A 29 35.03 -69.27 15.12
C VAL A 29 34.15 -69.90 16.21
N GLU A 30 34.80 -70.64 17.11
CA GLU A 30 34.24 -71.54 18.13
C GLU A 30 33.08 -70.98 18.98
N ALA A 31 32.11 -71.84 19.28
CA ALA A 31 31.14 -71.63 20.37
C ALA A 31 31.82 -71.80 21.75
N ARG A 32 32.63 -70.82 22.15
CA ARG A 32 33.39 -70.88 23.41
C ARG A 32 32.53 -70.45 24.61
N VAL A 33 31.94 -71.44 25.30
CA VAL A 33 31.16 -71.27 26.54
C VAL A 33 31.96 -70.47 27.57
N ARG A 34 31.54 -69.22 27.83
CA ARG A 34 32.10 -68.43 28.93
C ARG A 34 31.53 -68.92 30.25
N LYS A 35 32.40 -69.41 31.14
CA LYS A 35 32.10 -69.53 32.57
C LYS A 35 31.59 -68.17 33.11
N PRO A 36 30.70 -68.15 34.11
CA PRO A 36 30.34 -66.91 34.79
C PRO A 36 31.59 -66.24 35.37
N ALA A 37 31.71 -64.92 35.21
CA ALA A 37 32.86 -64.16 35.65
C ALA A 37 32.75 -63.80 37.14
N ASN A 38 33.87 -63.92 37.87
CA ASN A 38 33.96 -63.60 39.29
C ASN A 38 33.81 -62.08 39.53
N PRO A 39 32.98 -61.61 40.48
CA PRO A 39 32.54 -60.21 40.56
C PRO A 39 33.53 -59.25 41.26
N ASP A 40 34.84 -59.46 41.14
CA ASP A 40 35.88 -58.68 41.84
C ASP A 40 37.02 -58.19 40.92
N LYS A 41 36.89 -56.95 40.44
CA LYS A 41 37.99 -55.99 40.19
C LYS A 41 37.44 -54.62 39.76
N PRO A 42 37.90 -53.50 40.36
CA PRO A 42 37.28 -52.19 40.16
C PRO A 42 37.67 -51.50 38.85
N GLU A 43 36.74 -50.72 38.31
CA GLU A 43 36.92 -49.97 37.07
C GLU A 43 37.94 -48.82 37.21
N ARG A 44 39.00 -48.84 36.39
CA ARG A 44 39.84 -47.65 36.12
C ARG A 44 40.04 -47.31 34.64
N LEU A 45 39.44 -48.09 33.75
CA LEU A 45 39.48 -47.85 32.29
C LEU A 45 38.24 -47.12 31.75
N SER A 46 37.09 -47.18 32.45
CA SER A 46 35.83 -46.59 31.99
C SER A 46 35.86 -45.05 31.96
N PHE A 47 36.40 -44.40 33.00
CA PHE A 47 36.41 -42.94 33.10
C PHE A 47 37.14 -42.23 31.95
N ALA A 48 38.31 -42.73 31.56
CA ALA A 48 39.09 -42.15 30.46
C ALA A 48 38.41 -42.38 29.09
N ALA A 49 37.74 -43.51 28.90
CA ALA A 49 36.94 -43.79 27.70
C ALA A 49 35.69 -42.89 27.64
N ALA A 50 34.96 -42.74 28.75
CA ALA A 50 33.78 -41.88 28.87
C ALA A 50 34.12 -40.39 28.62
N TRP A 51 35.27 -39.91 29.09
CA TRP A 51 35.71 -38.54 28.84
C TRP A 51 36.08 -38.30 27.36
N ARG A 52 36.71 -39.28 26.69
CA ARG A 52 36.96 -39.21 25.24
C ARG A 52 35.65 -39.26 24.45
N CYS A 53 34.72 -40.15 24.82
CA CYS A 53 33.41 -40.29 24.18
C CYS A 53 32.57 -39.02 24.32
N SER A 54 32.48 -38.42 25.50
CA SER A 54 31.74 -37.16 25.70
C SER A 54 32.39 -35.97 24.99
N ARG A 55 33.72 -35.92 24.86
CA ARG A 55 34.42 -34.89 24.07
C ARG A 55 34.18 -35.07 22.57
N ALA A 56 34.16 -36.31 22.07
CA ALA A 56 33.81 -36.62 20.68
C ALA A 56 32.33 -36.31 20.38
N ALA A 57 31.40 -36.66 21.27
CA ALA A 57 29.98 -36.33 21.13
C ALA A 57 29.75 -34.81 21.11
N ARG A 58 30.47 -34.03 21.94
CA ARG A 58 30.42 -32.55 21.88
C ARG A 58 30.98 -32.01 20.57
N ALA A 59 32.07 -32.58 20.04
CA ALA A 59 32.63 -32.19 18.75
C ALA A 59 31.67 -32.50 17.58
N GLU A 60 31.03 -33.67 17.57
CA GLU A 60 29.99 -34.05 16.59
C GLU A 60 28.77 -33.12 16.66
N ILE A 61 28.31 -32.75 17.86
CA ILE A 61 27.22 -31.78 18.03
C ILE A 61 27.65 -30.39 17.50
N GLN A 62 28.86 -29.92 17.84
CA GLN A 62 29.38 -28.64 17.32
C GLN A 62 29.54 -28.65 15.79
N HIS A 63 29.97 -29.78 15.22
CA HIS A 63 30.08 -29.97 13.77
C HIS A 63 28.70 -29.95 13.08
N ARG A 64 27.69 -30.66 13.61
CA ARG A 64 26.31 -30.60 13.10
C ARG A 64 25.68 -29.21 13.21
N VAL A 65 25.94 -28.49 14.29
CA VAL A 65 25.49 -27.10 14.47
C VAL A 65 26.18 -26.17 13.47
N GLY A 66 27.49 -26.34 13.23
CA GLY A 66 28.22 -25.61 12.20
C GLY A 66 27.70 -25.88 10.78
N LEU A 67 27.47 -27.14 10.43
CA LEU A 67 26.90 -27.54 9.13
C LEU A 67 25.50 -26.97 8.92
N ARG A 68 24.58 -27.14 9.89
CA ARG A 68 23.23 -26.55 9.79
C ARG A 68 23.24 -25.03 9.74
N ARG A 69 24.20 -24.38 10.42
CA ARG A 69 24.36 -22.94 10.35
C ARG A 69 24.80 -22.49 8.96
N ALA A 70 25.81 -23.14 8.37
CA ALA A 70 26.26 -22.84 7.01
C ALA A 70 25.19 -23.17 5.94
N GLU A 71 24.39 -24.20 6.16
CA GLU A 71 23.23 -24.55 5.32
C GLU A 71 22.13 -23.46 5.40
N LEU A 72 21.81 -22.99 6.61
CA LEU A 72 20.85 -21.91 6.84
C LEU A 72 21.35 -20.57 6.27
N GLU A 73 22.63 -20.24 6.44
CA GLU A 73 23.26 -19.04 5.89
C GLU A 73 23.19 -19.04 4.35
N ARG A 74 23.49 -20.17 3.69
CA ARG A 74 23.29 -20.35 2.24
C ARG A 74 21.83 -20.25 1.80
N GLN A 75 20.89 -20.79 2.58
CA GLN A 75 19.46 -20.66 2.28
C GLN A 75 19.00 -19.19 2.38
N PHE A 76 19.51 -18.42 3.34
CA PHE A 76 19.26 -16.98 3.44
C PHE A 76 19.90 -16.19 2.29
N GLU A 77 21.12 -16.53 1.88
CA GLU A 77 21.81 -15.89 0.73
C GLU A 77 21.07 -16.16 -0.58
N ALA A 78 20.70 -17.42 -0.86
CA ALA A 78 19.92 -17.78 -2.05
C ALA A 78 18.51 -17.14 -2.04
N SER A 79 17.87 -17.06 -0.86
CA SER A 79 16.59 -16.36 -0.70
C SER A 79 16.74 -14.87 -0.98
N ARG A 80 17.79 -14.22 -0.44
CA ARG A 80 18.09 -12.80 -0.71
C ARG A 80 18.31 -12.55 -2.19
N ALA A 81 19.18 -13.32 -2.85
CA ALA A 81 19.41 -13.19 -4.28
C ALA A 81 18.13 -13.30 -5.12
N HIS A 82 17.22 -14.22 -4.78
CA HIS A 82 15.90 -14.31 -5.43
C HIS A 82 14.98 -13.11 -5.11
N PHE A 83 15.00 -12.56 -3.90
CA PHE A 83 14.27 -11.33 -3.57
C PHE A 83 14.85 -10.10 -4.28
N ASP A 84 16.17 -9.99 -4.36
CA ASP A 84 16.89 -8.90 -5.01
C ASP A 84 16.64 -8.94 -6.54
N GLU A 85 16.77 -10.10 -7.20
CA GLU A 85 16.37 -10.29 -8.60
C GLU A 85 14.90 -9.93 -8.85
N ALA A 86 14.00 -10.32 -7.95
CA ALA A 86 12.57 -10.00 -8.06
C ALA A 86 12.33 -8.50 -7.90
N GLN A 87 13.03 -7.84 -6.97
CA GLN A 87 12.98 -6.40 -6.78
C GLN A 87 13.54 -5.65 -7.98
N GLU A 88 14.65 -6.09 -8.58
CA GLU A 88 15.20 -5.49 -9.80
C GLU A 88 14.22 -5.61 -10.97
N ARG A 89 13.69 -6.81 -11.25
CA ARG A 89 12.67 -7.01 -12.32
C ARG A 89 11.41 -6.18 -12.11
N ILE A 90 11.03 -5.90 -10.87
CA ILE A 90 9.90 -5.01 -10.54
C ILE A 90 10.31 -3.53 -10.67
N ARG A 91 11.53 -3.16 -10.27
CA ARG A 91 12.10 -1.81 -10.35
C ARG A 91 12.31 -1.37 -11.81
N GLU A 92 12.73 -2.26 -12.69
CA GLU A 92 12.75 -2.03 -14.15
C GLU A 92 11.35 -1.72 -14.71
N ARG A 93 10.33 -2.49 -14.28
CA ARG A 93 8.94 -2.34 -14.76
C ARG A 93 8.19 -1.14 -14.16
N THR A 94 8.58 -0.68 -12.97
CA THR A 94 7.82 0.32 -12.19
C THR A 94 8.59 1.61 -11.87
N GLY A 95 9.92 1.61 -12.00
CA GLY A 95 10.81 2.71 -11.63
C GLY A 95 10.95 2.94 -10.13
N ARG A 96 10.56 1.99 -9.28
CA ARG A 96 10.47 2.14 -7.82
C ARG A 96 10.90 0.88 -7.07
N ASP A 97 11.50 1.05 -5.89
CA ASP A 97 11.74 -0.04 -4.94
C ASP A 97 10.45 -0.42 -4.20
N LEU A 98 9.88 -1.58 -4.53
CA LEU A 98 8.58 -2.03 -4.00
C LEU A 98 8.57 -2.16 -2.47
N ILE A 99 9.68 -2.56 -1.84
CA ILE A 99 9.78 -2.67 -0.38
C ILE A 99 9.61 -1.29 0.29
N VAL A 100 10.24 -0.24 -0.25
CA VAL A 100 10.07 1.14 0.22
C VAL A 100 8.63 1.63 -0.04
N ALA A 101 8.02 1.22 -1.15
CA ALA A 101 6.62 1.49 -1.45
C ALA A 101 5.69 0.97 -0.34
N ILE A 102 5.84 -0.30 0.04
CA ILE A 102 5.04 -0.97 1.07
C ILE A 102 5.32 -0.39 2.47
N ILE A 103 6.59 -0.19 2.85
CA ILE A 103 6.95 0.32 4.19
C ILE A 103 6.34 1.70 4.45
N ILE A 104 6.45 2.63 3.50
CA ILE A 104 5.88 3.99 3.66
C ILE A 104 4.34 3.93 3.64
N GLY A 105 3.73 3.06 2.83
CA GLY A 105 2.27 2.84 2.85
C GLY A 105 1.77 2.35 4.21
N LEU A 106 2.44 1.34 4.79
CA LEU A 106 2.13 0.83 6.13
C LEU A 106 2.40 1.86 7.23
N ALA A 107 3.47 2.65 7.12
CA ALA A 107 3.78 3.71 8.07
C ALA A 107 2.73 4.84 8.06
N LEU A 108 2.27 5.27 6.88
CA LEU A 108 1.20 6.27 6.74
C LEU A 108 -0.15 5.74 7.20
N GLY A 109 -0.52 4.51 6.81
CA GLY A 109 -1.76 3.85 7.28
C GLY A 109 -1.76 3.64 8.80
N GLY A 110 -0.61 3.24 9.36
CA GLY A 110 -0.40 3.12 10.80
C GLY A 110 -0.51 4.46 11.52
N LEU A 111 0.13 5.52 11.01
CA LEU A 111 0.04 6.88 11.56
C LEU A 111 -1.40 7.39 11.57
N VAL A 112 -2.16 7.19 10.48
CA VAL A 112 -3.58 7.57 10.42
C VAL A 112 -4.40 6.75 11.42
N THR A 113 -4.21 5.43 11.48
CA THR A 113 -4.98 4.55 12.38
C THR A 113 -4.71 4.85 13.86
N VAL A 114 -3.44 5.04 14.23
CA VAL A 114 -3.04 5.42 15.60
C VAL A 114 -3.52 6.83 15.95
N GLY A 115 -3.39 7.80 15.04
CA GLY A 115 -3.92 9.14 15.24
C GLY A 115 -5.44 9.16 15.44
N LEU A 116 -6.16 8.31 14.70
CA LEU A 116 -7.62 8.19 14.72
C LEU A 116 -8.15 7.56 16.02
N PHE A 117 -7.55 6.45 16.48
CA PHE A 117 -8.02 5.71 17.65
C PHE A 117 -7.35 6.12 18.98
N CYS A 118 -6.05 6.41 19.00
CA CYS A 118 -5.36 6.80 20.23
C CYS A 118 -5.47 8.31 20.52
N PHE A 119 -5.59 9.15 19.48
CA PHE A 119 -5.53 10.61 19.60
C PHE A 119 -6.67 11.33 18.87
N LYS A 120 -7.89 10.76 18.89
CA LYS A 120 -9.09 11.29 18.20
C LYS A 120 -9.25 12.82 18.27
N GLN A 121 -9.05 13.42 19.46
CA GLN A 121 -9.17 14.87 19.65
C GLN A 121 -8.16 15.70 18.84
N TRP A 122 -6.99 15.13 18.53
CA TRP A 122 -5.89 15.75 17.78
C TRP A 122 -5.83 15.31 16.31
N PHE A 123 -6.69 14.38 15.87
CA PHE A 123 -6.69 13.89 14.48
C PHE A 123 -6.81 15.02 13.45
N PHE A 124 -7.56 16.10 13.75
CA PHE A 124 -7.65 17.28 12.90
C PHE A 124 -6.30 17.96 12.62
N VAL A 125 -5.28 17.81 13.49
CA VAL A 125 -3.93 18.35 13.25
C VAL A 125 -3.21 17.56 12.17
N LEU A 126 -3.37 16.24 12.13
CA LEU A 126 -2.85 15.41 11.04
C LEU A 126 -3.50 15.82 9.71
N VAL A 127 -4.83 16.05 9.71
CA VAL A 127 -5.55 16.57 8.53
C VAL A 127 -5.09 17.98 8.16
N ALA A 128 -4.83 18.87 9.12
CA ALA A 128 -4.34 20.22 8.86
C ALA A 128 -2.94 20.21 8.22
N ILE A 129 -2.07 19.28 8.64
CA ILE A 129 -0.73 19.09 8.08
C ILE A 129 -0.83 18.53 6.65
N THR A 130 -1.59 17.45 6.42
CA THR A 130 -1.71 16.86 5.07
C THR A 130 -2.43 17.77 4.09
N ALA A 131 -3.51 18.44 4.51
CA ALA A 131 -4.21 19.44 3.68
C ALA A 131 -3.33 20.67 3.43
N GLY A 132 -2.58 21.15 4.44
CA GLY A 132 -1.63 22.25 4.27
C GLY A 132 -0.53 21.92 3.26
N LEU A 133 0.02 20.71 3.32
CA LEU A 133 1.03 20.23 2.36
C LEU A 133 0.44 20.01 0.97
N GLY A 134 -0.77 19.46 0.83
CA GLY A 134 -1.47 19.36 -0.46
C GLY A 134 -1.77 20.74 -1.08
N SER A 135 -2.21 21.72 -0.27
CA SER A 135 -2.42 23.11 -0.70
C SER A 135 -1.10 23.78 -1.12
N TYR A 136 0.01 23.48 -0.45
CA TYR A 136 1.35 23.94 -0.81
C TYR A 136 1.81 23.36 -2.16
N GLU A 137 1.71 22.04 -2.32
CA GLU A 137 2.09 21.33 -3.54
C GLU A 137 1.30 21.82 -4.76
N LEU A 138 -0.03 21.86 -4.68
CA LEU A 138 -0.87 22.33 -5.78
C LEU A 138 -0.63 23.82 -6.10
N THR A 139 -0.43 24.65 -5.08
CA THR A 139 -0.07 26.08 -5.28
C THR A 139 1.26 26.21 -6.03
N ILE A 140 2.25 25.36 -5.76
CA ILE A 140 3.54 25.37 -6.47
C ILE A 140 3.43 24.77 -7.86
N ALA A 141 2.64 23.72 -8.06
CA ALA A 141 2.35 23.15 -9.36
C ALA A 141 1.72 24.19 -10.30
N LEU A 142 0.65 24.88 -9.85
CA LEU A 142 -0.02 25.94 -10.60
C LEU A 142 0.90 27.13 -10.89
N ARG A 143 1.82 27.48 -9.98
CA ARG A 143 2.85 28.51 -10.20
C ARG A 143 3.81 28.19 -11.35
N ARG A 144 4.05 26.91 -11.70
CA ARG A 144 4.86 26.53 -12.88
C ARG A 144 4.18 26.95 -14.19
N VAL A 145 2.85 27.05 -14.22
CA VAL A 145 2.05 27.53 -15.37
C VAL A 145 1.78 29.06 -15.31
N GLY A 146 2.58 29.78 -14.51
CA GLY A 146 2.54 31.24 -14.35
C GLY A 146 1.47 31.79 -13.40
N ILE A 147 0.69 30.92 -12.74
CA ILE A 147 -0.44 31.33 -11.88
C ILE A 147 0.07 31.82 -10.51
N ARG A 148 -0.26 33.03 -10.10
CA ARG A 148 0.29 33.70 -8.90
C ARG A 148 -0.67 33.66 -7.70
N ILE A 149 -0.89 32.46 -7.16
CA ILE A 149 -1.71 32.25 -5.94
C ILE A 149 -0.98 32.79 -4.68
N PRO A 150 -1.67 33.48 -3.75
CA PRO A 150 -1.10 34.02 -2.51
C PRO A 150 -0.85 32.93 -1.45
N LEU A 151 0.24 32.16 -1.61
CA LEU A 151 0.57 30.96 -0.81
C LEU A 151 0.35 31.12 0.71
N ILE A 152 0.84 32.20 1.34
CA ILE A 152 0.69 32.41 2.79
C ILE A 152 -0.79 32.49 3.19
N SER A 153 -1.60 33.23 2.42
CA SER A 153 -3.04 33.34 2.62
C SER A 153 -3.73 31.99 2.41
N THR A 154 -3.39 31.26 1.33
CA THR A 154 -3.96 29.93 1.03
C THR A 154 -3.65 28.90 2.12
N LEU A 155 -2.43 28.89 2.67
CA LEU A 155 -2.05 27.99 3.77
C LEU A 155 -2.72 28.39 5.08
N GLY A 156 -2.69 29.67 5.44
CA GLY A 156 -3.38 30.18 6.64
C GLY A 156 -4.88 29.91 6.61
N VAL A 157 -5.52 30.09 5.46
CA VAL A 157 -6.94 29.77 5.26
C VAL A 157 -7.20 28.26 5.23
N THR A 158 -6.30 27.44 4.69
CA THR A 158 -6.41 25.96 4.79
C THR A 158 -6.43 25.53 6.26
N VAL A 159 -5.47 26.00 7.08
CA VAL A 159 -5.43 25.68 8.51
C VAL A 159 -6.65 26.26 9.25
N LEU A 160 -7.08 27.48 8.91
CA LEU A 160 -8.28 28.10 9.48
C LEU A 160 -9.55 27.28 9.20
N VAL A 161 -9.71 26.76 7.98
CA VAL A 161 -10.85 25.90 7.63
C VAL A 161 -10.85 24.62 8.45
N ILE A 162 -9.71 23.91 8.53
CA ILE A 162 -9.61 22.66 9.28
C ILE A 162 -9.85 22.86 10.79
N THR A 163 -9.27 23.92 11.38
CA THR A 163 -9.44 24.25 12.80
C THR A 163 -10.86 24.75 13.12
N ALA A 164 -11.42 25.67 12.33
CA ALA A 164 -12.79 26.15 12.52
C ALA A 164 -13.82 25.02 12.36
N THR A 165 -13.55 24.05 11.48
CA THR A 165 -14.38 22.85 11.31
C THR A 165 -14.37 21.96 12.55
N GLN A 166 -13.22 21.79 13.22
CA GLN A 166 -13.12 21.03 14.48
C GLN A 166 -13.91 21.69 15.63
N PHE A 167 -13.80 23.01 15.80
CA PHE A 167 -14.38 23.71 16.95
C PHE A 167 -15.82 24.20 16.77
N TRP A 168 -16.25 24.52 15.54
CA TRP A 168 -17.60 25.04 15.25
C TRP A 168 -18.37 24.19 14.21
N GLY A 169 -17.89 23.00 13.88
CA GLY A 169 -18.56 22.04 12.99
C GLY A 169 -18.83 22.61 11.59
N SER A 170 -19.95 22.23 10.99
CA SER A 170 -20.33 22.67 9.63
C SER A 170 -20.58 24.18 9.52
N ARG A 171 -20.96 24.85 10.62
CA ARG A 171 -21.03 26.32 10.67
C ARG A 171 -19.63 26.94 10.60
N GLY A 172 -18.68 26.37 11.35
CA GLY A 172 -17.26 26.73 11.28
C GLY A 172 -16.67 26.53 9.88
N GLN A 173 -16.89 25.35 9.30
CA GLN A 173 -16.50 25.02 7.92
C GLN A 173 -17.02 26.07 6.92
N LEU A 174 -18.32 26.38 6.95
CA LEU A 174 -18.95 27.31 6.01
C LEU A 174 -18.48 28.76 6.18
N LEU A 175 -18.34 29.24 7.42
CA LEU A 175 -17.87 30.62 7.68
C LEU A 175 -16.39 30.78 7.34
N SER A 176 -15.55 29.79 7.66
CA SER A 176 -14.12 29.82 7.37
C SER A 176 -13.81 29.65 5.88
N ILE A 177 -14.56 28.83 5.13
CA ILE A 177 -14.36 28.71 3.67
C ILE A 177 -14.77 30.01 2.95
N LEU A 178 -15.91 30.61 3.31
CA LEU A 178 -16.39 31.84 2.66
C LEU A 178 -15.52 33.07 3.05
N GLY A 179 -15.26 33.27 4.34
CA GLY A 179 -14.37 34.34 4.81
C GLY A 179 -12.93 34.16 4.31
N GLY A 180 -12.47 32.91 4.23
CA GLY A 180 -11.18 32.54 3.68
C GLY A 180 -11.00 32.86 2.21
N LEU A 181 -12.01 32.57 1.38
CA LEU A 181 -12.03 32.96 -0.03
C LEU A 181 -11.98 34.49 -0.19
N ILE A 182 -12.71 35.24 0.64
CA ILE A 182 -12.64 36.72 0.66
C ILE A 182 -11.22 37.19 1.01
N ILE A 183 -10.58 36.62 2.04
CA ILE A 183 -9.20 36.94 2.42
C ILE A 183 -8.23 36.65 1.25
N ILE A 184 -8.35 35.50 0.59
CA ILE A 184 -7.53 35.12 -0.56
C ILE A 184 -7.70 36.11 -1.72
N VAL A 185 -8.94 36.47 -2.06
CA VAL A 185 -9.25 37.45 -3.12
C VAL A 185 -8.69 38.83 -2.79
N LEU A 186 -8.87 39.32 -1.56
CA LEU A 186 -8.33 40.61 -1.12
C LEU A 186 -6.80 40.61 -1.15
N CYS A 187 -6.14 39.57 -0.62
CA CYS A 187 -4.68 39.43 -0.70
C CYS A 187 -4.18 39.40 -2.16
N ARG A 188 -4.87 38.70 -3.07
CA ARG A 188 -4.49 38.65 -4.48
C ARG A 188 -4.74 39.99 -5.19
N ALA A 189 -5.81 40.70 -4.88
CA ALA A 189 -6.13 42.00 -5.44
C ALA A 189 -5.11 43.07 -5.01
N VAL A 190 -4.76 43.12 -3.72
CA VAL A 190 -3.68 43.98 -3.20
C VAL A 190 -2.35 43.62 -3.88
N GLN A 191 -2.04 42.32 -4.04
CA GLN A 191 -0.84 41.89 -4.76
C GLN A 191 -0.81 42.32 -6.23
N HIS A 192 -1.97 42.38 -6.90
CA HIS A 192 -2.07 42.87 -8.27
C HIS A 192 -1.80 44.38 -8.34
N LEU A 193 -2.45 45.14 -7.46
CA LEU A 193 -2.32 46.60 -7.41
C LEU A 193 -0.90 47.07 -7.06
N VAL A 194 -0.25 46.44 -6.07
CA VAL A 194 1.08 46.85 -5.60
C VAL A 194 2.21 46.40 -6.52
N TRP A 195 2.23 45.12 -6.94
CA TRP A 195 3.37 44.53 -7.67
C TRP A 195 3.11 44.29 -9.16
N THR A 196 1.87 44.47 -9.65
CA THR A 196 1.53 44.22 -11.06
C THR A 196 0.60 45.30 -11.67
N PRO A 197 0.83 46.63 -11.49
CA PRO A 197 -0.10 47.69 -11.93
C PRO A 197 -0.27 47.85 -13.45
N ARG A 198 0.34 46.97 -14.27
CA ARG A 198 0.14 46.85 -15.73
C ARG A 198 -0.27 45.43 -16.16
N GLY A 199 -0.68 44.57 -15.22
CA GLY A 199 -1.20 43.24 -15.51
C GLY A 199 -2.54 43.29 -16.22
N ARG A 200 -2.94 42.19 -16.88
CA ARG A 200 -4.29 42.08 -17.45
C ARG A 200 -5.27 41.62 -16.38
N VAL A 201 -6.51 42.10 -16.46
CA VAL A 201 -7.60 41.64 -15.58
C VAL A 201 -7.82 40.12 -15.71
N LEU A 202 -7.56 39.56 -16.89
CA LEU A 202 -7.60 38.11 -17.15
C LEU A 202 -6.58 37.32 -16.30
N ASP A 203 -5.42 37.91 -15.98
CA ASP A 203 -4.42 37.27 -15.13
C ASP A 203 -4.95 37.19 -13.68
N LEU A 204 -5.64 38.24 -13.22
CA LEU A 204 -6.26 38.30 -11.90
C LEU A 204 -7.42 37.31 -11.76
N THR A 205 -8.29 37.17 -12.77
CA THR A 205 -9.40 36.20 -12.72
C THR A 205 -8.90 34.76 -12.79
N ARG A 206 -7.87 34.46 -13.60
CA ARG A 206 -7.18 33.16 -13.62
C ARG A 206 -6.58 32.81 -12.25
N ASP A 207 -5.87 33.75 -11.64
CA ASP A 207 -5.24 33.54 -10.32
C ASP A 207 -6.28 33.33 -9.20
N ILE A 208 -7.38 34.08 -9.22
CA ILE A 208 -8.49 33.91 -8.26
C ILE A 208 -9.17 32.56 -8.47
N ALA A 209 -9.53 32.19 -9.70
CA ALA A 209 -10.18 30.92 -10.00
C ALA A 209 -9.32 29.72 -9.57
N ALA A 210 -7.99 29.80 -9.81
CA ALA A 210 -7.05 28.78 -9.38
C ALA A 210 -6.87 28.74 -7.84
N ALA A 211 -6.87 29.88 -7.15
CA ALA A 211 -6.83 29.92 -5.70
C ALA A 211 -8.12 29.36 -5.07
N CYS A 212 -9.29 29.64 -5.67
CA CYS A 212 -10.56 29.02 -5.33
C CYS A 212 -10.50 27.49 -5.55
N LEU A 213 -9.92 27.02 -6.66
CA LEU A 213 -9.75 25.59 -6.94
C LEU A 213 -8.95 24.88 -5.84
N VAL A 214 -7.79 25.43 -5.42
CA VAL A 214 -7.00 24.87 -4.29
C VAL A 214 -7.86 24.80 -3.02
N GLN A 215 -8.58 25.87 -2.73
CA GLN A 215 -9.34 26.02 -1.49
C GLN A 215 -10.59 25.11 -1.45
N PHE A 216 -11.27 24.89 -2.59
CA PHE A 216 -12.38 23.96 -2.71
C PHE A 216 -11.93 22.49 -2.81
N TYR A 217 -10.87 22.19 -3.57
CA TYR A 217 -10.42 20.81 -3.78
C TYR A 217 -9.66 20.24 -2.57
N VAL A 218 -8.70 20.98 -2.01
CA VAL A 218 -7.89 20.46 -0.89
C VAL A 218 -8.58 20.75 0.45
N ALA A 219 -8.74 22.02 0.80
CA ALA A 219 -9.14 22.42 2.15
C ALA A 219 -10.62 22.10 2.47
N LEU A 220 -11.56 22.36 1.56
CA LEU A 220 -12.96 22.01 1.80
C LEU A 220 -13.16 20.49 1.83
N LEU A 221 -12.66 19.72 0.85
CA LEU A 221 -12.86 18.26 0.84
C LEU A 221 -12.22 17.58 2.07
N SER A 222 -10.99 17.94 2.45
CA SER A 222 -10.34 17.41 3.66
C SER A 222 -11.06 17.79 4.96
N SER A 223 -11.71 18.96 5.02
CA SER A 223 -12.50 19.33 6.20
C SER A 223 -13.70 18.40 6.44
N PHE A 224 -14.22 17.69 5.43
CA PHE A 224 -15.25 16.67 5.65
C PHE A 224 -14.74 15.44 6.43
N ALA A 225 -13.44 15.11 6.35
CA ALA A 225 -12.83 14.10 7.20
C ALA A 225 -12.87 14.52 8.69
N VAL A 226 -12.63 15.80 8.97
CA VAL A 226 -12.77 16.37 10.32
C VAL A 226 -14.22 16.39 10.77
N LEU A 227 -15.15 16.84 9.91
CA LEU A 227 -16.58 16.80 10.23
C LEU A 227 -17.11 15.40 10.52
N LEU A 228 -16.58 14.36 9.86
CA LEU A 228 -16.95 12.98 10.12
C LEU A 228 -16.33 12.49 11.44
N THR A 229 -15.01 12.62 11.60
CA THR A 229 -14.30 12.13 12.80
C THR A 229 -14.66 12.86 14.09
N ALA A 230 -15.12 14.12 14.02
CA ALA A 230 -15.66 14.87 15.16
C ALA A 230 -17.00 14.31 15.70
N LYS A 231 -17.69 13.41 14.98
CA LYS A 231 -18.97 12.83 15.42
C LYS A 231 -18.77 11.66 16.40
N PRO A 232 -19.80 11.31 17.20
CA PRO A 232 -19.80 10.06 17.97
C PRO A 232 -19.73 8.84 17.04
N HIS A 233 -18.71 7.99 17.23
CA HIS A 233 -18.37 6.83 16.38
C HIS A 233 -17.91 7.17 14.94
N GLY A 234 -17.65 8.44 14.63
CA GLY A 234 -17.11 8.87 13.34
C GLY A 234 -15.71 8.33 13.02
N GLU A 235 -14.94 7.93 14.04
CA GLU A 235 -13.66 7.23 13.92
C GLU A 235 -13.80 5.89 13.21
N PHE A 236 -14.84 5.10 13.53
CA PHE A 236 -15.08 3.80 12.88
C PHE A 236 -15.57 3.97 11.44
N TRP A 237 -16.36 5.02 11.16
CA TRP A 237 -16.81 5.35 9.81
C TRP A 237 -15.67 5.83 8.92
N PHE A 238 -14.77 6.68 9.43
CA PHE A 238 -13.61 7.14 8.69
C PHE A 238 -12.56 6.04 8.49
N PHE A 239 -12.39 5.15 9.48
CA PHE A 239 -11.60 3.92 9.31
C PHE A 239 -12.19 3.01 8.23
N ALA A 240 -13.51 2.80 8.25
CA ALA A 240 -14.19 1.98 7.25
C ALA A 240 -14.07 2.57 5.84
N LEU A 241 -14.15 3.90 5.72
CA LEU A 241 -13.90 4.63 4.47
C LEU A 241 -12.48 4.37 3.94
N ILE A 242 -11.44 4.60 4.74
CA ILE A 242 -10.05 4.39 4.30
C ILE A 242 -9.80 2.93 3.93
N THR A 243 -10.29 1.99 4.74
CA THR A 243 -10.15 0.55 4.46
C THR A 243 -10.85 0.16 3.15
N THR A 244 -12.00 0.79 2.85
CA THR A 244 -12.74 0.59 1.59
C THR A 244 -12.01 1.18 0.38
N VAL A 245 -11.36 2.35 0.52
CA VAL A 245 -10.51 2.94 -0.54
C VAL A 245 -9.29 2.06 -0.81
N VAL A 246 -8.55 1.66 0.24
CA VAL A 246 -7.37 0.78 0.11
C VAL A 246 -7.75 -0.57 -0.51
N ALA A 247 -8.92 -1.11 -0.16
CA ALA A 247 -9.45 -2.32 -0.80
C ALA A 247 -9.75 -2.11 -2.29
N ALA A 248 -10.39 -1.00 -2.66
CA ALA A 248 -10.70 -0.65 -4.03
C ALA A 248 -9.44 -0.51 -4.90
N ASP A 249 -8.41 0.18 -4.40
CA ASP A 249 -7.13 0.36 -5.10
C ASP A 249 -6.39 -0.99 -5.27
N THR A 250 -6.38 -1.82 -4.22
CA THR A 250 -5.77 -3.15 -4.24
C THR A 250 -6.48 -4.07 -5.23
N GLY A 251 -7.81 -4.07 -5.24
CA GLY A 251 -8.61 -4.83 -6.20
C GLY A 251 -8.44 -4.32 -7.62
N ALA A 252 -8.41 -3.00 -7.83
CA ALA A 252 -8.19 -2.41 -9.15
C ALA A 252 -6.81 -2.71 -9.72
N TYR A 253 -5.77 -2.70 -8.87
CA TYR A 253 -4.43 -3.16 -9.24
C TYR A 253 -4.41 -4.65 -9.57
N GLY A 254 -4.98 -5.51 -8.71
CA GLY A 254 -4.97 -6.96 -8.88
C GLY A 254 -5.72 -7.44 -10.13
N PHE A 255 -6.97 -7.02 -10.31
CA PHE A 255 -7.75 -7.36 -11.50
C PHE A 255 -7.23 -6.63 -12.75
N GLY A 256 -6.70 -5.42 -12.61
CA GLY A 256 -6.05 -4.70 -13.71
C GLY A 256 -4.80 -5.42 -14.23
N LEU A 257 -4.00 -6.04 -13.35
CA LEU A 257 -2.82 -6.82 -13.71
C LEU A 257 -3.16 -8.19 -14.33
N LEU A 258 -4.24 -8.84 -13.88
CA LEU A 258 -4.65 -10.17 -14.35
C LEU A 258 -5.50 -10.13 -15.63
N PHE A 259 -6.36 -9.12 -15.77
CA PHE A 259 -7.42 -9.08 -16.81
C PHE A 259 -7.45 -7.78 -17.63
N GLY A 260 -6.63 -6.78 -17.28
CA GLY A 260 -6.65 -5.46 -17.93
C GLY A 260 -6.38 -5.52 -19.42
N LYS A 261 -7.38 -5.15 -20.23
CA LYS A 261 -7.30 -5.08 -21.70
C LYS A 261 -7.83 -3.75 -22.23
N HIS A 262 -8.87 -3.20 -21.62
CA HIS A 262 -9.53 -1.99 -22.11
C HIS A 262 -9.19 -0.77 -21.23
N PRO A 263 -8.34 0.17 -21.67
CA PRO A 263 -8.00 1.36 -20.89
C PRO A 263 -9.22 2.26 -20.69
N MET A 264 -9.42 2.73 -19.45
CA MET A 264 -10.60 3.49 -19.04
C MET A 264 -10.54 4.96 -19.47
N ALA A 265 -9.35 5.58 -19.39
CA ALA A 265 -9.17 7.00 -19.69
C ALA A 265 -7.84 7.26 -20.43
N PRO A 266 -7.71 6.86 -21.73
CA PRO A 266 -6.43 6.77 -22.42
C PRO A 266 -5.59 8.05 -22.44
N MET A 267 -6.22 9.22 -22.61
CA MET A 267 -5.53 10.52 -22.64
C MET A 267 -5.09 11.04 -21.26
N ILE A 268 -5.70 10.53 -20.18
CA ILE A 268 -5.55 11.06 -18.82
C ILE A 268 -4.65 10.13 -18.01
N SER A 269 -5.08 8.87 -17.87
CA SER A 269 -4.41 7.80 -17.15
C SER A 269 -4.46 6.50 -17.96
N PRO A 270 -3.51 6.29 -18.91
CA PRO A 270 -3.50 5.11 -19.78
C PRO A 270 -3.22 3.78 -19.06
N LYS A 271 -2.94 3.81 -17.76
CA LYS A 271 -2.71 2.61 -16.92
C LYS A 271 -3.96 2.12 -16.17
N LYS A 272 -5.06 2.89 -16.09
CA LYS A 272 -6.33 2.42 -15.51
C LYS A 272 -7.12 1.67 -16.59
N SER A 273 -7.61 0.46 -16.28
CA SER A 273 -8.45 -0.36 -17.15
C SER A 273 -9.87 -0.53 -16.60
N TRP A 274 -10.84 -0.83 -17.47
CA TRP A 274 -12.20 -1.14 -17.07
C TRP A 274 -12.29 -2.44 -16.25
N GLU A 275 -11.47 -3.44 -16.55
CA GLU A 275 -11.41 -4.67 -15.78
C GLU A 275 -10.84 -4.43 -14.36
N GLY A 276 -9.86 -3.51 -14.24
CA GLY A 276 -9.41 -3.00 -12.95
C GLY A 276 -10.53 -2.26 -12.21
N GLY A 277 -11.25 -1.34 -12.88
CA GLY A 277 -12.40 -0.65 -12.28
C GLY A 277 -13.46 -1.61 -11.72
N ALA A 278 -13.77 -2.69 -12.44
CA ALA A 278 -14.68 -3.74 -11.97
C ALA A 278 -14.13 -4.49 -10.74
N GLY A 279 -12.84 -4.83 -10.72
CA GLY A 279 -12.19 -5.45 -9.55
C GLY A 279 -12.15 -4.52 -8.31
N GLY A 280 -11.93 -3.23 -8.52
CA GLY A 280 -12.02 -2.20 -7.48
C GLY A 280 -13.43 -2.08 -6.90
N LEU A 281 -14.45 -2.14 -7.76
CA LEU A 281 -15.86 -2.14 -7.35
C LEU A 281 -16.25 -3.40 -6.54
N VAL A 282 -15.85 -4.59 -6.98
CA VAL A 282 -16.16 -5.84 -6.26
C VAL A 282 -15.46 -5.85 -4.90
N SER A 283 -14.18 -5.48 -4.84
CA SER A 283 -13.41 -5.43 -3.59
C SER A 283 -13.92 -4.36 -2.62
N SER A 284 -14.25 -3.15 -3.09
CA SER A 284 -14.81 -2.10 -2.24
C SER A 284 -16.15 -2.52 -1.63
N VAL A 285 -17.03 -3.14 -2.43
CA VAL A 285 -18.35 -3.61 -2.00
C VAL A 285 -18.25 -4.73 -0.96
N VAL A 286 -17.41 -5.75 -1.21
CA VAL A 286 -17.22 -6.85 -0.24
C VAL A 286 -16.65 -6.32 1.08
N VAL A 287 -15.60 -5.49 1.04
CA VAL A 287 -14.97 -4.94 2.26
C VAL A 287 -15.93 -4.01 3.00
N ALA A 288 -16.67 -3.14 2.30
CA ALA A 288 -17.66 -2.26 2.91
C ALA A 288 -18.82 -3.03 3.56
N SER A 289 -19.34 -4.10 2.93
CA SER A 289 -20.37 -4.97 3.54
C SER A 289 -19.87 -5.69 4.79
N LEU A 290 -18.63 -6.17 4.80
CA LEU A 290 -18.03 -6.77 6.00
C LEU A 290 -17.85 -5.74 7.13
N LEU A 291 -17.35 -4.54 6.82
CA LEU A 291 -17.12 -3.49 7.81
C LEU A 291 -18.45 -2.92 8.38
N MET A 292 -19.47 -2.73 7.53
CA MET A 292 -20.80 -2.36 8.02
C MET A 292 -21.36 -3.42 8.97
N GLN A 293 -21.30 -4.70 8.57
CA GLN A 293 -21.89 -5.81 9.31
C GLN A 293 -21.17 -6.15 10.63
N PHE A 294 -19.84 -6.06 10.67
CA PHE A 294 -19.03 -6.55 11.81
C PHE A 294 -18.33 -5.46 12.62
N LEU A 295 -18.05 -4.26 12.06
CA LEU A 295 -17.42 -3.16 12.78
C LEU A 295 -18.41 -2.07 13.21
N LEU A 296 -19.39 -1.75 12.35
CA LEU A 296 -20.34 -0.66 12.57
C LEU A 296 -21.74 -1.11 13.03
N GLY A 297 -22.03 -2.42 12.97
CA GLY A 297 -23.32 -3.00 13.42
C GLY A 297 -24.51 -2.77 12.48
N TYR A 298 -24.27 -2.29 11.26
CA TYR A 298 -25.29 -2.04 10.25
C TYR A 298 -25.50 -3.27 9.35
N PRO A 299 -26.72 -3.53 8.85
CA PRO A 299 -26.96 -4.58 7.86
C PRO A 299 -26.01 -4.51 6.66
N TRP A 300 -25.44 -5.66 6.28
CA TRP A 300 -24.48 -5.81 5.17
C TRP A 300 -24.88 -5.10 3.86
N TRP A 301 -26.18 -4.97 3.56
CA TRP A 301 -26.68 -4.31 2.34
C TRP A 301 -26.37 -2.81 2.30
N ILE A 302 -26.25 -2.15 3.46
CA ILE A 302 -25.81 -0.75 3.56
C ILE A 302 -24.36 -0.61 3.08
N GLY A 303 -23.54 -1.64 3.30
CA GLY A 303 -22.17 -1.71 2.80
C GLY A 303 -22.08 -1.83 1.27
N LEU A 304 -23.11 -2.35 0.59
CA LEU A 304 -23.16 -2.30 -0.88
C LEU A 304 -23.19 -0.85 -1.36
N ILE A 305 -24.11 -0.06 -0.78
CA ILE A 305 -24.29 1.37 -1.11
C ILE A 305 -23.01 2.15 -0.76
N PHE A 306 -22.45 1.92 0.43
CA PHE A 306 -21.21 2.56 0.87
C PHE A 306 -20.02 2.21 -0.04
N GLY A 307 -19.82 0.93 -0.37
CA GLY A 307 -18.74 0.46 -1.22
C GLY A 307 -18.80 1.00 -2.65
N VAL A 308 -20.01 1.07 -3.24
CA VAL A 308 -20.28 1.70 -4.54
C VAL A 308 -19.96 3.19 -4.50
N CYS A 309 -20.51 3.93 -3.53
CA CYS A 309 -20.33 5.38 -3.45
C CYS A 309 -18.87 5.76 -3.16
N VAL A 310 -18.15 4.98 -2.34
CA VAL A 310 -16.73 5.20 -2.04
C VAL A 310 -15.84 4.93 -3.26
N VAL A 311 -16.01 3.81 -3.99
CA VAL A 311 -15.15 3.54 -5.17
C VAL A 311 -15.39 4.54 -6.31
N LEU A 312 -16.63 5.01 -6.48
CA LEU A 312 -16.95 6.05 -7.47
C LEU A 312 -16.26 7.38 -7.09
N ALA A 313 -16.37 7.81 -5.83
CA ALA A 313 -15.73 9.04 -5.37
C ALA A 313 -14.20 8.95 -5.38
N ALA A 314 -13.61 7.81 -4.99
CA ALA A 314 -12.17 7.58 -5.09
C ALA A 314 -11.70 7.70 -6.55
N THR A 315 -12.33 6.94 -7.46
CA THR A 315 -12.01 6.96 -8.90
C THR A 315 -12.13 8.35 -9.51
N LEU A 316 -13.12 9.14 -9.11
CA LEU A 316 -13.27 10.54 -9.51
C LEU A 316 -12.14 11.43 -8.97
N GLY A 317 -11.68 11.20 -7.74
CA GLY A 317 -10.52 11.87 -7.13
C GLY A 317 -9.26 11.75 -7.97
N ASP A 318 -8.83 10.51 -8.21
CA ASP A 318 -7.67 10.19 -9.06
C ASP A 318 -7.78 10.78 -10.47
N LEU A 319 -9.00 10.81 -11.05
CA LEU A 319 -9.23 11.32 -12.39
C LEU A 319 -9.15 12.85 -12.43
N VAL A 320 -9.68 13.54 -11.41
CA VAL A 320 -9.53 15.00 -11.26
C VAL A 320 -8.07 15.37 -11.04
N GLU A 321 -7.33 14.64 -10.19
CA GLU A 321 -5.90 14.90 -10.01
C GLU A 321 -5.09 14.59 -11.28
N SER A 322 -5.38 13.47 -11.94
CA SER A 322 -4.72 13.12 -13.21
C SER A 322 -4.98 14.16 -14.30
N LEU A 323 -6.20 14.71 -14.40
CA LEU A 323 -6.53 15.83 -15.28
C LEU A 323 -5.72 17.09 -14.93
N LEU A 324 -5.66 17.43 -13.65
CA LEU A 324 -4.95 18.61 -13.15
C LEU A 324 -3.44 18.52 -13.40
N LYS A 325 -2.84 17.33 -13.25
CA LYS A 325 -1.44 17.07 -13.62
C LYS A 325 -1.19 17.21 -15.13
N ARG A 326 -2.14 16.75 -15.97
CA ARG A 326 -2.06 16.89 -17.44
C ARG A 326 -2.15 18.34 -17.90
N ASP A 327 -3.08 19.13 -17.36
CA ASP A 327 -3.25 20.55 -17.67
C ASP A 327 -2.01 21.39 -17.25
N ILE A 328 -1.43 21.08 -16.09
CA ILE A 328 -0.20 21.70 -15.58
C ILE A 328 1.06 21.21 -16.34
N GLY A 329 0.96 20.15 -17.15
CA GLY A 329 2.07 19.58 -17.90
C GLY A 329 3.08 18.80 -17.04
N ILE A 330 2.69 18.35 -15.85
CA ILE A 330 3.55 17.61 -14.90
C ILE A 330 3.10 16.15 -14.76
N LYS A 331 3.99 15.31 -14.22
CA LYS A 331 3.74 13.88 -14.01
C LYS A 331 3.36 13.55 -12.56
N ASP A 332 4.03 14.19 -11.61
CA ASP A 332 3.93 13.98 -10.16
C ASP A 332 3.83 15.38 -9.53
N MET A 333 2.99 15.60 -8.50
CA MET A 333 2.75 16.96 -7.96
C MET A 333 4.01 17.56 -7.31
N SER A 334 4.78 16.72 -6.61
CA SER A 334 5.95 17.10 -5.85
C SER A 334 6.94 15.93 -5.69
N SER A 335 8.09 16.22 -5.10
CA SER A 335 9.08 15.23 -4.67
C SER A 335 9.31 15.28 -3.14
N LEU A 336 8.32 15.76 -2.38
CA LEU A 336 8.42 15.95 -0.93
C LEU A 336 8.56 14.62 -0.16
N LEU A 337 8.00 13.52 -0.69
CA LEU A 337 8.26 12.18 -0.17
C LEU A 337 9.23 11.45 -1.11
N PRO A 338 10.45 11.11 -0.66
CA PRO A 338 11.47 10.49 -1.52
C PRO A 338 10.98 9.15 -2.06
N GLY A 339 10.98 9.01 -3.39
CA GLY A 339 10.45 7.85 -4.10
C GLY A 339 8.92 7.88 -4.33
N HIS A 340 8.14 8.64 -3.55
CA HIS A 340 6.69 8.44 -3.44
C HIS A 340 5.80 9.45 -4.17
N GLY A 341 6.34 10.60 -4.57
CA GLY A 341 5.59 11.68 -5.22
C GLY A 341 5.22 12.78 -4.21
N GLY A 342 4.12 13.49 -4.47
CA GLY A 342 3.53 14.42 -3.53
C GLY A 342 2.73 13.74 -2.43
N ILE A 343 2.29 14.55 -1.47
CA ILE A 343 1.27 14.22 -0.49
C ILE A 343 -0.12 14.33 -1.10
N LEU A 344 -0.32 15.22 -2.09
CA LEU A 344 -1.58 15.29 -2.83
C LEU A 344 -1.85 14.01 -3.62
N ASP A 345 -0.81 13.43 -4.26
CA ASP A 345 -0.83 12.13 -4.99
C ASP A 345 -1.11 10.91 -4.06
N ARG A 346 -1.58 11.15 -2.82
CA ARG A 346 -1.88 10.17 -1.75
C ARG A 346 -3.17 10.47 -0.98
N VAL A 347 -3.80 11.62 -1.22
CA VAL A 347 -5.07 12.02 -0.59
C VAL A 347 -6.13 12.41 -1.61
N ASP A 348 -5.79 12.50 -2.90
CA ASP A 348 -6.68 12.73 -4.03
C ASP A 348 -7.93 11.84 -4.04
N SER A 349 -7.80 10.56 -3.69
CA SER A 349 -8.93 9.62 -3.52
C SER A 349 -9.67 9.79 -2.18
N ILE A 350 -8.96 10.18 -1.12
CA ILE A 350 -9.48 10.37 0.25
C ILE A 350 -10.31 11.66 0.36
N LEU A 351 -9.95 12.71 -0.38
CA LEU A 351 -10.62 14.01 -0.40
C LEU A 351 -12.12 13.91 -0.77
N PRO A 352 -12.51 13.45 -1.99
CA PRO A 352 -13.92 13.35 -2.38
C PRO A 352 -14.67 12.25 -1.61
N THR A 353 -14.01 11.13 -1.27
CA THR A 353 -14.64 10.08 -0.47
C THR A 353 -14.99 10.56 0.92
N SER A 354 -14.20 11.45 1.54
CA SER A 354 -14.52 12.05 2.85
C SER A 354 -15.87 12.79 2.84
N VAL A 355 -16.23 13.46 1.73
CA VAL A 355 -17.55 14.09 1.57
C VAL A 355 -18.65 13.03 1.52
N VAL A 356 -18.46 11.97 0.72
CA VAL A 356 -19.40 10.85 0.60
C VAL A 356 -19.59 10.14 1.94
N GLY A 357 -18.52 9.86 2.68
CA GLY A 357 -18.59 9.26 4.01
C GLY A 357 -19.35 10.13 5.02
N TYR A 358 -19.14 11.44 4.99
CA TYR A 358 -19.87 12.39 5.84
C TYR A 358 -21.36 12.45 5.48
N ILE A 359 -21.71 12.44 4.20
CA ILE A 359 -23.10 12.42 3.71
C ILE A 359 -23.78 11.11 4.12
N LEU A 360 -23.16 9.95 3.85
CA LEU A 360 -23.71 8.65 4.20
C LEU A 360 -23.88 8.49 5.72
N PHE A 361 -22.94 9.00 6.54
CA PHE A 361 -23.10 9.05 8.00
C PHE A 361 -24.35 9.82 8.44
N HIS A 362 -24.75 10.89 7.73
CA HIS A 362 -25.95 11.68 8.05
C HIS A 362 -27.25 11.16 7.42
N LEU A 363 -27.17 10.21 6.48
CA LEU A 363 -28.33 9.56 5.87
C LEU A 363 -28.67 8.21 6.51
N LEU A 364 -27.71 7.62 7.23
CA LEU A 364 -27.80 6.28 7.81
C LEU A 364 -27.84 6.31 9.36
N ARG A 365 -28.15 7.47 9.95
CA ARG A 365 -28.23 7.69 11.40
C ARG A 365 -29.30 8.71 11.77
#